data_AF-K7LTP8-F1
#
_entry.id   AF-K7LTP8-F1
#
_cell.length_a   1.000
_cell.length_b   1.000
_cell.length_c   1.000
_cell.angle_alpha   90.00
_cell.angle_beta   90.00
_cell.angle_gamma   90.00
#
_symmetry.space_group_name_H-M   'P 1'
#
loop_
_entity.id
_entity.type
_entity.pdbx_description
1 polymer ?
#
loop_
_entity_poly.entity_id
_entity_poly.type
_entity_poly.pdbx_seq_one_letter_code
_entity_poly.pdbx_strand_id
1 'polypeptide(L)'
;MASALSSLSSTSSSLLQHSFTGNSKAPITQFPNKSARFSVFAQKKAKKLRKIILKEDVTDVGKQGQLLDVRAGFFRNYLLPMGKAQLVTPQLLKEMKIEEERIEAEKRRVKEEAQQLALIFETVGAFKVKRKGGKGKQIFGR
;
A
#
# COMPACT_ATOMS: atom_id res chain seq x y z
N MET A 1 43.98 -44.00 -35.05
CA MET A 1 44.31 -45.37 -34.61
C MET A 1 44.16 -45.44 -33.10
N ALA A 2 43.81 -46.63 -32.59
CA ALA A 2 43.36 -47.02 -31.23
C ALA A 2 41.86 -46.73 -30.96
N SER A 3 40.94 -47.72 -30.99
CA SER A 3 40.65 -48.82 -30.02
C SER A 3 40.35 -48.28 -28.61
N ALA A 4 39.23 -48.56 -27.93
CA ALA A 4 38.59 -49.86 -27.71
C ALA A 4 37.21 -49.73 -27.02
N LEU A 5 36.28 -50.66 -27.34
CA LEU A 5 35.41 -51.48 -26.44
C LEU A 5 34.50 -50.77 -25.39
N SER A 6 33.28 -51.20 -25.05
CA SER A 6 32.42 -52.32 -25.45
C SER A 6 31.06 -52.23 -24.74
N SER A 7 30.00 -52.62 -25.46
CA SER A 7 28.86 -53.47 -25.07
C SER A 7 27.78 -53.05 -24.03
N LEU A 8 26.52 -53.02 -24.54
CA LEU A 8 25.30 -53.73 -24.08
C LEU A 8 24.69 -53.31 -22.72
N SER A 9 23.38 -53.33 -22.41
CA SER A 9 22.13 -53.74 -23.06
C SER A 9 20.92 -53.19 -22.27
N SER A 10 19.77 -53.20 -22.95
CA SER A 10 18.37 -52.97 -22.53
C SER A 10 17.88 -53.49 -21.16
N THR A 11 16.89 -52.82 -20.56
CA THR A 11 15.66 -53.34 -19.89
C THR A 11 14.83 -52.14 -19.39
N SER A 12 13.69 -51.80 -19.99
CA SER A 12 12.30 -52.18 -19.65
C SER A 12 11.82 -51.84 -18.23
N SER A 13 10.72 -51.07 -18.16
CA SER A 13 9.67 -51.03 -17.10
C SER A 13 10.12 -50.69 -15.66
N SER A 14 9.37 -50.09 -14.76
CA SER A 14 7.93 -49.90 -14.57
C SER A 14 7.75 -48.83 -13.47
N LEU A 15 6.56 -48.23 -13.41
CA LEU A 15 6.06 -47.49 -12.25
C LEU A 15 6.27 -48.29 -10.95
N LEU A 16 6.91 -47.67 -9.95
CA LEU A 16 6.95 -48.17 -8.59
C LEU A 16 6.15 -47.26 -7.66
N GLN A 17 5.00 -47.81 -7.24
CA GLN A 17 4.28 -47.44 -6.04
C GLN A 17 5.21 -47.58 -4.83
N HIS A 18 5.36 -46.53 -4.04
CA HIS A 18 6.07 -46.61 -2.77
C HIS A 18 5.10 -47.08 -1.68
N SER A 19 5.10 -48.39 -1.46
CA SER A 19 4.61 -48.99 -0.22
C SER A 19 5.61 -48.75 0.90
N PHE A 20 5.31 -47.84 1.83
CA PHE A 20 6.03 -47.75 3.09
C PHE A 20 5.47 -48.78 4.09
N THR A 21 5.99 -50.00 4.02
CA THR A 21 5.94 -50.94 5.15
C THR A 21 7.18 -50.71 6.01
N GLY A 22 7.03 -49.88 7.04
CA GLY A 22 8.01 -49.66 8.09
C GLY A 22 7.35 -49.83 9.45
N ASN A 23 7.37 -51.06 9.94
CA ASN A 23 6.96 -51.42 11.30
C ASN A 23 7.96 -50.82 12.31
N SER A 24 7.63 -49.65 12.87
CA SER A 24 8.20 -49.18 14.13
C SER A 24 7.11 -49.25 15.20
N LYS A 25 7.22 -50.25 16.08
CA LYS A 25 6.50 -50.27 17.36
C LYS A 25 7.02 -49.12 18.22
N ALA A 26 6.53 -47.91 17.99
CA ALA A 26 6.55 -46.86 19.00
C ALA A 26 5.35 -47.12 19.95
N PRO A 27 5.53 -47.03 21.28
CA PRO A 27 4.41 -47.14 22.18
C PRO A 27 3.49 -45.94 21.90
N ILE A 28 2.29 -46.23 21.42
CA ILE A 28 1.19 -45.28 21.35
C ILE A 28 0.91 -44.92 22.82
N THR A 29 1.48 -43.81 23.29
CA THR A 29 1.07 -43.20 24.55
C THR A 29 -0.39 -42.83 24.37
N GLN A 30 -1.28 -43.66 24.92
CA GLN A 30 -2.71 -43.42 24.92
C GLN A 30 -2.94 -42.10 25.66
N PHE A 31 -3.19 -41.03 24.90
CA PHE A 31 -3.65 -39.78 25.47
C PHE A 31 -4.93 -40.10 26.25
N PRO A 32 -5.01 -39.80 27.56
CA PRO A 32 -6.17 -40.15 28.33
C PRO A 32 -7.37 -39.40 27.74
N ASN A 33 -8.34 -40.16 27.24
CA ASN A 33 -9.67 -39.69 26.86
C ASN A 33 -10.41 -39.18 28.10
N LYS A 34 -9.93 -38.07 28.68
CA LYS A 34 -10.76 -37.23 29.53
C LYS A 34 -11.71 -36.55 28.56
N SER A 35 -12.93 -37.09 28.46
CA SER A 35 -14.09 -36.35 27.99
C SER A 35 -14.30 -35.16 28.94
N ALA A 36 -13.48 -34.13 28.78
CA ALA A 36 -13.74 -32.84 29.37
C ALA A 36 -15.03 -32.36 28.72
N ARG A 37 -16.11 -32.32 29.50
CA ARG A 37 -17.33 -31.61 29.09
C ARG A 37 -16.91 -30.16 28.86
N PHE A 38 -16.80 -29.75 27.60
CA PHE A 38 -16.64 -28.34 27.26
C PHE A 38 -17.89 -27.63 27.75
N SER A 39 -17.76 -26.82 28.80
CA SER A 39 -18.82 -25.92 29.22
C SER A 39 -18.92 -24.79 28.19
N VAL A 40 -19.97 -24.85 27.37
CA VAL A 40 -20.25 -23.79 26.41
C VAL A 40 -20.85 -22.61 27.17
N PHE A 41 -19.99 -21.67 27.58
CA PHE A 41 -20.43 -20.39 28.10
C PHE A 41 -20.78 -19.47 26.93
N ALA A 42 -22.04 -19.06 26.82
CA ALA A 42 -22.45 -18.04 25.87
C ALA A 42 -21.78 -16.71 26.23
N GLN A 43 -20.84 -16.27 25.41
CA GLN A 43 -20.21 -14.97 25.55
C GLN A 43 -21.00 -13.91 24.79
N LYS A 44 -21.20 -12.74 25.41
CA LYS A 44 -21.82 -11.57 24.76
C LYS A 44 -21.00 -11.16 23.53
N LYS A 45 -21.66 -10.92 22.39
CA LYS A 45 -20.99 -10.52 21.14
C LYS A 45 -20.29 -9.16 21.30
N ALA A 46 -18.98 -9.12 21.04
CA ALA A 46 -18.19 -7.89 20.98
C ALA A 46 -18.07 -7.36 19.54
N LYS A 47 -18.10 -6.03 19.37
CA LYS A 47 -17.86 -5.38 18.07
C LYS A 47 -16.35 -5.36 17.80
N LYS A 48 -15.91 -5.95 16.68
CA LYS A 48 -14.51 -5.90 16.23
C LYS A 48 -14.29 -4.65 15.38
N LEU A 49 -13.39 -3.78 15.82
CA LEU A 49 -12.98 -2.56 15.12
C LEU A 49 -11.56 -2.68 14.56
N ARG A 50 -11.26 -1.88 13.54
CA ARG A 50 -9.97 -1.79 12.85
C ARG A 50 -9.64 -0.32 12.62
N LYS A 51 -8.40 0.07 12.95
CA LYS A 51 -7.87 1.38 12.63
C LYS A 51 -7.41 1.38 11.18
N ILE A 52 -7.96 2.27 10.38
CA ILE A 52 -7.67 2.37 8.95
C ILE A 52 -7.36 3.81 8.57
N ILE A 53 -6.65 3.96 7.45
CA ILE A 53 -6.51 5.22 6.74
C ILE A 53 -7.24 5.12 5.39
N LEU A 54 -8.04 6.13 5.05
CA LEU A 54 -8.72 6.19 3.76
C LEU A 54 -7.75 6.68 2.67
N LYS A 55 -7.73 5.97 1.55
CA LYS A 55 -6.96 6.36 0.36
C LYS A 55 -7.78 7.18 -0.62
N GLU A 56 -9.10 7.09 -0.54
CA GLU A 56 -10.05 7.80 -1.39
C GLU A 56 -11.14 8.42 -0.51
N ASP A 57 -11.84 9.42 -1.04
CA ASP A 57 -13.03 9.95 -0.41
C ASP A 57 -14.16 8.90 -0.47
N VAL A 58 -14.77 8.60 0.67
CA VAL A 58 -15.84 7.61 0.78
C VAL A 58 -17.04 8.26 1.44
N THR A 59 -18.14 8.34 0.68
CA THR A 59 -19.43 8.85 1.14
C THR A 59 -19.81 8.21 2.47
N ASP A 60 -20.29 9.02 3.43
CA ASP A 60 -20.72 8.64 4.78
C ASP A 60 -19.62 8.10 5.72
N VAL A 61 -18.38 7.96 5.27
CA VAL A 61 -17.26 7.50 6.11
C VAL A 61 -16.28 8.64 6.40
N GLY A 62 -15.79 9.32 5.36
CA GLY A 62 -14.82 10.40 5.52
C GLY A 62 -13.99 10.66 4.26
N LYS A 63 -13.14 11.70 4.35
CA LYS A 63 -12.29 12.13 3.24
C LYS A 63 -11.00 11.30 3.16
N GLN A 64 -10.37 11.34 1.99
CA GLN A 64 -9.03 10.80 1.77
C GLN A 64 -8.03 11.31 2.84
N GLY A 65 -7.17 10.42 3.32
CA GLY A 65 -6.13 10.69 4.32
C GLY A 65 -6.61 10.62 5.77
N GLN A 66 -7.91 10.45 6.03
CA GLN A 66 -8.41 10.41 7.41
C GLN A 66 -8.14 9.08 8.12
N LEU A 67 -7.77 9.19 9.40
CA LEU A 67 -7.56 8.05 10.31
C LEU A 67 -8.87 7.76 11.06
N LEU A 68 -9.45 6.57 10.86
CA LEU A 68 -10.76 6.22 11.40
C LEU A 68 -10.81 4.78 11.95
N ASP A 69 -11.63 4.58 12.97
CA ASP A 69 -11.92 3.26 13.53
C ASP A 69 -13.20 2.70 12.91
N VAL A 70 -13.06 1.65 12.11
CA VAL A 70 -14.16 1.08 11.33
C VAL A 70 -14.41 -0.38 11.71
N ARG A 71 -15.63 -0.88 11.50
CA ARG A 71 -15.94 -2.29 11.73
C ARG A 71 -15.06 -3.20 10.88
N ALA A 72 -14.52 -4.25 11.49
CA ALA A 72 -13.61 -5.18 10.82
C ALA A 72 -14.21 -5.82 9.54
N GLY A 73 -15.52 -6.09 9.55
CA GLY A 73 -16.22 -6.63 8.38
C GLY A 73 -16.33 -5.63 7.23
N PHE A 74 -16.54 -4.35 7.53
CA PHE A 74 -16.64 -3.31 6.49
C PHE A 74 -15.27 -3.07 5.83
N PHE A 75 -14.20 -3.05 6.62
CA PHE A 75 -12.84 -3.00 6.07
C PHE A 75 -12.55 -4.21 5.17
N ARG A 76 -12.78 -5.43 5.67
CA ARG A 76 -12.44 -6.67 4.94
C ARG A 76 -13.25 -6.88 3.67
N ASN A 77 -14.56 -6.60 3.70
CA ASN A 77 -15.46 -6.96 2.61
C ASN A 77 -15.62 -5.83 1.57
N TYR A 78 -15.41 -4.57 1.96
CA TYR A 78 -15.64 -3.42 1.07
C TYR A 78 -14.38 -2.60 0.84
N LEU A 79 -13.78 -2.03 1.89
CA LEU A 79 -12.69 -1.06 1.71
C LEU A 79 -11.38 -1.68 1.19
N LEU A 80 -11.02 -2.86 1.70
CA LEU A 80 -9.81 -3.57 1.30
C LEU A 80 -9.86 -4.06 -0.16
N PRO A 81 -10.88 -4.83 -0.61
CA PRO A 81 -10.94 -5.31 -1.99
C PRO A 81 -11.13 -4.18 -3.00
N MET A 82 -11.78 -3.07 -2.61
CA MET A 82 -11.91 -1.89 -3.47
C MET A 82 -10.66 -0.98 -3.44
N GLY A 83 -9.65 -1.28 -2.62
CA GLY A 83 -8.43 -0.47 -2.51
C GLY A 83 -8.62 0.90 -1.86
N LYS A 84 -9.79 1.19 -1.28
CA LYS A 84 -10.19 2.49 -0.74
C LYS A 84 -9.58 2.82 0.63
N ALA A 85 -9.03 1.83 1.33
CA ALA A 85 -8.41 2.03 2.63
C ALA A 85 -7.23 1.09 2.87
N GLN A 86 -6.35 1.50 3.78
CA GLN A 86 -5.19 0.72 4.23
C GLN A 86 -5.18 0.59 5.75
N LEU A 87 -4.60 -0.50 6.26
CA LEU A 87 -4.41 -0.67 7.71
C LEU A 87 -3.37 0.31 8.23
N VAL A 88 -3.67 0.88 9.40
CA VAL A 88 -2.74 1.77 10.09
C VAL A 88 -1.63 0.93 10.71
N THR A 89 -0.44 0.99 10.13
CA THR A 89 0.79 0.46 10.72
C THR A 89 1.67 1.60 11.22
N PRO A 90 2.49 1.38 12.25
CA PRO A 90 3.39 2.42 12.76
C PRO A 90 4.42 2.88 11.73
N GLN A 91 4.77 2.03 10.76
CA GLN A 91 5.65 2.40 9.64
C GLN A 91 4.95 3.35 8.67
N LEU A 92 3.73 3.01 8.25
CA LEU A 92 2.93 3.85 7.35
C LEU A 92 2.69 5.25 7.93
N LEU A 93 2.42 5.34 9.24
CA LEU A 93 2.27 6.63 9.92
C LEU A 93 3.53 7.50 9.87
N LYS A 94 4.72 6.89 9.91
CA LYS A 94 5.98 7.62 9.79
C LYS A 94 6.23 8.10 8.37
N GLU A 95 6.00 7.22 7.40
CA GLU A 95 6.12 7.54 5.98
C GLU A 95 5.20 8.71 5.59
N MET A 96 3.95 8.68 6.05
CA MET A 96 2.99 9.75 5.80
C MET A 96 3.45 11.09 6.39
N LYS A 97 3.96 11.11 7.62
CA LYS A 97 4.49 12.33 8.24
C LYS A 97 5.67 12.92 7.47
N ILE A 98 6.59 12.06 7.03
CA ILE A 98 7.73 12.49 6.23
C ILE A 98 7.26 13.10 4.92
N GLU A 99 6.25 12.52 4.28
CA GLU A 99 5.70 13.03 3.03
C GLU A 99 4.94 14.36 3.23
N GLU A 100 4.16 14.48 4.31
CA GLU A 100 3.51 15.74 4.69
C GLU A 100 4.54 16.85 4.93
N GLU A 101 5.59 16.57 5.68
CA GLU A 101 6.68 17.52 5.94
C GLU A 101 7.38 17.98 4.64
N ARG A 102 7.60 17.07 3.69
CA ARG A 102 8.16 17.40 2.36
C ARG A 102 7.23 18.33 1.59
N ILE A 103 5.95 17.99 1.49
CA ILE A 103 4.95 18.80 0.78
C ILE A 103 4.82 20.19 1.41
N GLU A 104 4.85 20.27 2.74
CA GLU A 104 4.82 21.55 3.45
C GLU A 104 6.06 22.40 3.23
N ALA A 105 7.24 21.78 3.20
CA ALA A 105 8.49 22.45 2.89
C ALA A 105 8.50 23.01 1.46
N GLU A 106 8.05 22.23 0.48
CA GLU A 106 7.92 22.69 -0.91
C GLU A 106 6.92 23.84 -1.04
N LYS A 107 5.74 23.71 -0.42
CA LYS A 107 4.74 24.80 -0.40
C LYS A 107 5.30 26.08 0.22
N ARG A 108 6.14 25.96 1.26
CA ARG A 108 6.77 27.11 1.90
C ARG A 108 7.79 27.77 0.97
N ARG A 109 8.66 26.98 0.32
CA ARG A 109 9.63 27.48 -0.66
C ARG A 109 8.96 28.23 -1.80
N VAL A 110 7.94 27.63 -2.42
CA VAL A 110 7.19 28.27 -3.52
C VAL A 110 6.54 29.59 -3.07
N LYS A 111 6.00 29.64 -1.84
CA LYS A 111 5.45 30.89 -1.29
C LYS A 111 6.53 31.95 -1.08
N GLU A 112 7.67 31.57 -0.54
CA GLU A 112 8.80 32.49 -0.32
C GLU A 112 9.34 33.04 -1.65
N GLU A 113 9.50 32.20 -2.66
CA GLU A 113 9.90 32.61 -4.02
C GLU A 113 8.88 33.58 -4.64
N ALA A 114 7.58 33.28 -4.53
CA ALA A 114 6.52 34.16 -5.03
C ALA A 114 6.52 35.52 -4.31
N GLN A 115 6.77 35.54 -2.99
CA GLN A 115 6.88 36.77 -2.21
C GLN A 115 8.11 37.59 -2.61
N GLN A 116 9.25 36.95 -2.82
CA GLN A 116 10.47 37.62 -3.29
C GLN A 116 10.26 38.25 -4.67
N LEU A 117 9.64 37.52 -5.60
CA LEU A 117 9.30 38.05 -6.91
C LEU A 117 8.36 39.26 -6.82
N ALA A 118 7.33 39.19 -5.97
CA ALA A 118 6.43 40.32 -5.74
C ALA A 118 7.18 41.56 -5.26
N LEU A 119 8.06 41.41 -4.26
CA LEU A 119 8.89 42.51 -3.75
C LEU A 119 9.81 43.12 -4.83
N ILE A 120 10.38 42.29 -5.70
CA ILE A 120 11.18 42.76 -6.83
C ILE A 120 10.31 43.62 -7.76
N PHE A 121 9.13 43.14 -8.14
CA PHE A 121 8.22 43.90 -9.01
C PHE A 121 7.72 45.20 -8.37
N GLU A 122 7.51 45.23 -7.06
CA GLU A 122 7.14 46.45 -6.33
C GLU A 122 8.29 47.47 -6.30
N THR A 123 9.52 47.00 -6.20
CA THR A 123 10.72 47.85 -6.12
C THR A 123 11.15 48.35 -7.50
N VAL A 124 10.89 47.58 -8.57
CA VAL A 124 11.24 47.97 -9.94
C VAL A 124 10.42 49.20 -10.32
N GLY A 125 11.14 50.29 -10.64
CA GLY A 125 10.54 51.55 -11.07
C GLY A 125 9.79 51.44 -12.41
N ALA A 126 9.22 52.57 -12.84
CA ALA A 126 8.36 52.62 -14.02
C ALA A 126 8.99 52.01 -15.29
N PHE A 127 8.33 50.99 -15.86
CA PHE A 127 8.78 50.33 -17.08
C PHE A 127 8.32 51.10 -18.33
N LYS A 128 9.27 51.65 -19.10
CA LYS A 128 8.99 52.38 -20.35
C LYS A 128 8.92 51.43 -21.54
N VAL A 129 7.70 51.01 -21.92
CA VAL A 129 7.47 50.21 -23.13
C VAL A 129 7.22 51.12 -24.33
N LYS A 130 8.14 51.15 -25.30
CA LYS A 130 7.95 51.88 -26.56
C LYS A 130 7.15 51.04 -27.55
N ARG A 131 6.07 51.58 -28.10
CA ARG A 131 5.26 50.98 -29.19
C ARG A 131 5.04 52.01 -30.30
N LYS A 132 4.89 51.55 -31.55
CA LYS A 132 4.58 52.43 -32.69
C LYS A 132 3.12 52.89 -32.60
N GLY A 133 2.91 54.21 -32.55
CA GLY A 133 1.60 54.85 -32.58
C GLY A 133 1.10 55.07 -34.00
N GLY A 134 -0.15 54.73 -34.25
CA GLY A 134 -0.91 54.97 -35.47
C GLY A 134 -1.72 56.26 -35.46
N LYS A 135 -2.44 56.53 -36.56
CA LYS A 135 -3.42 57.63 -36.62
C LYS A 135 -4.47 57.45 -35.51
N GLY A 136 -4.78 58.52 -34.78
CA GLY A 136 -5.84 58.53 -33.76
C GLY A 136 -5.53 57.81 -32.44
N LYS A 137 -4.30 57.88 -31.91
CA LYS A 137 -3.87 57.22 -30.65
C LYS A 137 -3.95 55.68 -30.67
N GLN A 138 -4.06 55.06 -31.85
CA GLN A 138 -3.99 53.62 -31.99
C GLN A 138 -2.55 53.12 -31.80
N ILE A 139 -2.37 51.90 -31.29
CA ILE A 139 -1.07 51.21 -31.18
C ILE A 139 -1.10 49.98 -32.09
N PHE A 140 -0.03 49.75 -32.88
CA PHE A 140 0.04 48.64 -33.84
C PHE A 140 1.05 47.56 -33.41
N GLY A 141 0.66 46.30 -33.58
CA GLY A 141 1.42 45.07 -33.34
C GLY A 141 0.44 43.88 -33.31
N ARG A 142 0.90 42.66 -33.63
CA ARG A 142 0.20 41.48 -33.09
C ARG A 142 0.46 41.39 -31.59
#